data_AF-A0A2M9P4P1-F1
#
_entry.id   AF-A0A2M9P4P1-F1
#
_cell.length_a   1.000
_cell.length_b   1.000
_cell.length_c   1.000
_cell.angle_alpha   90.00
_cell.angle_beta   90.00
_cell.angle_gamma   90.00
#
_symmetry.space_group_name_H-M   'P 1'
#
loop_
_entity.id
_entity.type
_entity.pdbx_description
1 polymer ?
#
loop_
_entity_poly.entity_id
_entity_poly.type
_entity_poly.pdbx_seq_one_letter_code
_entity_poly.pdbx_strand_id
1 'polypeptide(L)'
;LTRSSLHRCLQRHGVSRLPKVEGDKPARKKFKAYPIGFFHIDIAEVQTAEGKLYLYVGIDRTSKFAFAWLADKATTVTARA
;
A
#
# COMPACT_ATOMS: atom_id res chain seq x y z
N LEU A 1 -19.99 -16.57 5.10
CA LEU A 1 -19.62 -15.55 6.11
C LEU A 1 -19.68 -14.18 5.45
N THR A 2 -20.45 -13.22 5.96
CA THR A 2 -20.50 -11.85 5.39
C THR A 2 -19.39 -10.98 5.97
N ARG A 3 -18.93 -9.95 5.24
CA ARG A 3 -17.93 -8.98 5.73
C ARG A 3 -18.28 -8.41 7.11
N SER A 4 -19.54 -8.08 7.33
CA SER A 4 -20.03 -7.52 8.60
C SER A 4 -20.00 -8.56 9.73
N SER A 5 -20.34 -9.82 9.44
CA SER A 5 -20.26 -10.90 10.44
C SER A 5 -18.82 -11.22 10.84
N LEU A 6 -17.87 -11.22 9.88
CA LEU A 6 -16.45 -11.41 10.15
C LEU A 6 -15.88 -10.27 11.00
N HIS A 7 -16.17 -9.01 10.64
CA HIS A 7 -15.70 -7.85 11.38
C HIS A 7 -16.16 -7.88 12.84
N ARG A 8 -17.44 -8.16 13.09
CA ARG A 8 -17.98 -8.30 14.45
C ARG A 8 -17.34 -9.46 15.22
N CYS A 9 -17.06 -10.57 14.54
CA CYS A 9 -16.35 -11.71 15.14
C CYS A 9 -14.93 -11.31 15.61
N LEU A 10 -14.15 -10.69 14.72
CA LEU A 10 -12.79 -10.22 15.05
C LEU A 10 -12.79 -9.18 16.17
N GLN A 11 -13.77 -8.27 16.19
CA GLN A 11 -13.92 -7.29 17.27
C GLN A 11 -14.27 -7.96 18.60
N ARG A 12 -15.23 -8.89 18.62
CA ARG A 12 -15.64 -9.63 19.81
C ARG A 12 -14.48 -10.37 20.46
N HIS A 13 -13.60 -10.95 19.65
CA HIS A 13 -12.43 -11.69 20.12
C HIS A 13 -11.20 -10.80 20.34
N GLY A 14 -11.30 -9.47 20.20
CA GLY A 14 -10.20 -8.55 20.43
C GLY A 14 -9.06 -8.62 19.40
N VAL A 15 -9.15 -9.49 18.39
CA VAL A 15 -8.14 -9.70 17.34
C VAL A 15 -8.30 -8.77 16.14
N SER A 16 -9.29 -7.86 16.16
CA SER A 16 -9.47 -6.83 15.13
C SER A 16 -8.36 -5.77 15.13
N ARG A 17 -7.44 -5.79 16.11
CA ARG A 17 -6.29 -4.90 16.19
C ARG A 17 -5.04 -5.71 16.48
N LEU A 18 -3.92 -5.28 15.92
CA LEU A 18 -2.62 -5.82 16.30
C LEU A 18 -2.39 -5.60 17.80
N PRO A 19 -1.77 -6.56 18.50
CA PRO A 19 -1.42 -6.39 19.90
C PRO A 19 -0.55 -5.15 20.09
N LYS A 20 -0.71 -4.47 21.23
CA LYS A 20 0.23 -3.41 21.60
C LYS A 20 1.58 -4.08 21.83
N VAL A 21 2.50 -3.91 20.90
CA VAL A 21 3.90 -4.29 21.11
C VAL A 21 4.40 -3.45 22.30
N GLU A 22 4.71 -4.10 23.42
CA GLU A 22 5.44 -3.51 24.53
C GLU A 22 6.92 -3.51 24.19
N GLY A 23 7.54 -2.34 24.18
CA GLY A 23 8.90 -2.12 23.69
C GLY A 23 9.07 -0.70 23.19
N ASP A 24 10.34 -0.31 22.98
CA ASP A 24 10.74 1.02 22.54
C ASP A 24 10.25 1.27 21.11
N LYS A 25 9.01 1.74 20.97
CA LYS A 25 8.45 2.07 19.66
C LYS A 25 9.30 3.20 19.09
N PRO A 26 9.84 3.06 17.87
CA PRO A 26 10.61 4.13 17.27
C PRO A 26 9.76 5.40 17.30
N ALA A 27 10.36 6.50 17.80
CA ALA A 27 9.69 7.78 17.91
C ALA A 27 8.99 8.10 16.59
N ARG A 28 7.69 8.40 16.65
CA ARG A 28 6.90 8.72 15.45
C ARG A 28 7.48 9.99 14.83
N LYS A 29 8.20 9.84 13.72
CA LYS A 29 8.68 10.98 12.94
C LYS A 29 7.56 11.48 12.04
N LYS A 30 7.40 12.79 11.96
CA LYS A 30 6.57 13.41 10.92
C LYS A 30 7.21 13.10 9.56
N PHE A 31 6.38 12.85 8.55
CA PHE A 31 6.89 12.78 7.18
C PHE A 31 7.53 14.12 6.82
N LYS A 32 8.61 14.06 6.04
CA LYS A 32 9.24 15.25 5.48
C LYS A 32 8.24 15.99 4.59
N ALA A 33 8.23 17.32 4.68
CA ALA A 33 7.45 18.15 3.77
C ALA A 33 8.15 18.22 2.40
N TYR A 34 7.40 17.98 1.34
CA TYR A 34 7.88 18.05 -0.04
C TYR A 34 7.05 19.07 -0.83
N PRO A 35 7.62 19.77 -1.82
CA PRO A 35 6.81 20.55 -2.75
C PRO A 35 5.92 19.62 -3.60
N ILE A 36 4.84 20.17 -4.16
CA ILE A 36 4.05 19.46 -5.18
C ILE A 36 4.96 19.13 -6.37
N GLY A 37 4.82 17.91 -6.90
CA GLY A 37 5.67 17.37 -7.96
C GLY A 37 6.78 16.45 -7.45
N PHE A 38 6.88 16.23 -6.13
CA PHE A 38 7.76 15.22 -5.56
C PHE A 38 7.07 13.85 -5.56
N PHE A 39 7.37 13.06 -6.59
CA PHE A 39 6.81 11.72 -6.75
C PHE A 39 7.62 10.65 -6.03
N HIS A 40 6.91 9.82 -5.28
CA HIS A 40 7.40 8.52 -4.84
C HIS A 40 6.97 7.47 -5.85
N ILE A 41 7.94 6.87 -6.52
CA ILE A 41 7.74 5.78 -7.47
C ILE A 41 8.00 4.48 -6.75
N ASP A 42 7.07 3.54 -6.87
CA ASP A 42 7.16 2.21 -6.25
C ASP A 42 6.67 1.14 -7.23
N ILE A 43 7.11 -0.10 -6.98
CA ILE A 43 6.70 -1.29 -7.75
C ILE A 43 6.33 -2.41 -6.78
N ALA A 44 5.19 -3.04 -7.03
CA ALA A 44 4.72 -4.18 -6.25
C ALA A 44 4.26 -5.31 -7.16
N GLU A 45 4.51 -6.55 -6.75
CA GLU A 45 3.82 -7.70 -7.32
C GLU A 45 2.43 -7.81 -6.69
N VAL A 46 1.42 -8.04 -7.52
CA VAL A 46 0.03 -8.24 -7.08
C VAL A 46 -0.53 -9.53 -7.68
N GLN A 47 -1.30 -10.26 -6.87
CA GLN A 47 -2.01 -11.46 -7.29
C GLN A 47 -3.46 -11.08 -7.61
N THR A 48 -3.85 -11.19 -8.87
CA THR A 48 -5.19 -10.88 -9.39
C THR A 48 -5.88 -12.13 -9.92
N ALA A 49 -7.11 -11.99 -10.42
CA ALA A 49 -7.83 -13.12 -11.03
C ALA A 49 -7.15 -13.59 -12.33
N GLU A 50 -6.48 -12.68 -13.03
CA GLU A 50 -5.71 -12.93 -14.25
C GLU A 50 -4.32 -13.53 -13.96
N GLY A 51 -3.97 -13.68 -12.68
CA GLY A 51 -2.70 -14.22 -12.21
C GLY A 51 -1.78 -13.15 -11.64
N LYS A 52 -0.48 -13.37 -11.79
CA LYS A 52 0.55 -12.48 -11.24
C LYS A 52 0.77 -11.28 -12.17
N LEU A 53 0.58 -10.08 -11.65
CA LEU A 53 0.85 -8.81 -12.33
C LEU A 53 1.82 -7.96 -11.52
N TYR A 54 2.39 -6.95 -12.18
CA TYR A 54 3.27 -5.96 -11.57
C TYR A 54 2.61 -4.58 -11.62
N LEU A 55 2.41 -4.00 -10.45
CA LEU A 55 1.84 -2.68 -10.24
C LEU A 55 2.95 -1.63 -10.13
N TYR A 56 2.99 -0.72 -11.08
CA TYR A 56 3.80 0.50 -11.02
C TYR A 56 2.96 1.63 -10.46
N VAL A 57 3.48 2.34 -9.45
CA VAL A 57 2.78 3.47 -8.85
C VAL A 57 3.69 4.68 -8.77
N GLY A 58 3.19 5.83 -9.21
CA GLY A 58 3.79 7.14 -8.95
C GLY A 58 2.85 7.97 -8.10
N ILE A 59 3.24 8.30 -6.86
CA ILE A 59 2.42 9.10 -5.95
C ILE A 59 3.09 10.42 -5.63
N ASP A 60 2.46 11.53 -5.96
CA ASP A 60 2.88 12.84 -5.45
C ASP A 60 2.67 12.88 -3.94
N ARG A 61 3.75 13.08 -3.19
CA ARG A 61 3.75 12.92 -1.73
C ARG A 61 2.88 13.95 -1.02
N THR A 62 2.64 15.10 -1.66
CA THR A 62 1.93 16.25 -1.08
C THR A 62 0.46 16.27 -1.47
N SER A 63 0.15 16.30 -2.76
CA SER A 63 -1.24 16.31 -3.28
C SER A 63 -1.94 14.97 -3.17
N LYS A 64 -1.21 13.86 -2.99
CA LYS A 64 -1.72 12.48 -3.04
C LYS A 64 -2.31 12.07 -4.38
N PHE A 65 -2.04 12.82 -5.44
CA PHE A 65 -2.32 12.37 -6.80
C PHE A 65 -1.48 11.13 -7.09
N ALA A 66 -2.12 10.07 -7.60
CA ALA A 66 -1.48 8.79 -7.87
C ALA A 66 -1.74 8.35 -9.30
N PHE A 67 -0.66 7.96 -9.98
CA PHE A 67 -0.70 7.19 -11.21
C PHE A 67 -0.48 5.72 -10.87
N ALA A 68 -1.24 4.82 -11.49
CA ALA A 68 -1.14 3.39 -11.29
C ALA A 68 -1.26 2.67 -12.63
N TRP A 69 -0.35 1.73 -12.87
CA TRP A 69 -0.35 0.93 -14.09
C TRP A 69 0.00 -0.52 -13.80
N LEU A 70 -0.75 -1.45 -14.37
CA LEU A 70 -0.54 -2.89 -14.26
C LEU A 70 0.11 -3.42 -15.52
N ALA A 71 1.17 -4.20 -15.37
CA ALA A 71 1.86 -4.87 -16.45
C ALA A 71 2.05 -6.37 -16.17
N ASP A 72 2.04 -7.16 -17.23
CA ASP A 72 2.24 -8.62 -17.14
C ASP A 72 3.67 -8.99 -16.72
N LYS A 73 4.65 -8.11 -16.99
CA LYS A 73 6.06 -8.31 -16.68
C LYS A 73 6.72 -7.05 -16.14
N ALA A 74 7.58 -7.21 -15.14
CA ALA A 74 8.45 -6.14 -14.64
C ALA A 74 9.75 -6.07 -15.46
N THR A 75 9.77 -5.24 -16.50
CA THR A 75 10.94 -5.03 -17.36
C THR A 75 11.20 -3.54 -17.55
N THR A 76 12.38 -3.18 -18.03
CA THR A 76 12.68 -1.78 -18.40
C THR A 76 11.79 -1.27 -19.53
N VAL A 77 11.35 -2.14 -20.44
CA VAL A 77 10.45 -1.77 -21.53
C VAL A 77 9.07 -1.41 -20.98
N THR A 78 8.53 -2.24 -20.09
CA THR A 78 7.25 -1.95 -19.46
C THR A 78 7.34 -0.70 -18.59
N ALA A 79 8.39 -0.53 -17.79
CA ALA A 79 8.56 0.65 -16.94
C ALA A 79 8.68 2.02 -17.67
N ARG A 80 8.80 2.03 -19.00
CA ARG A 80 8.87 3.25 -19.84
C ARG A 80 7.54 3.63 -20.50
N ALA A 81 6.51 2.81 -20.34
CA ALA A 81 5.20 2.99 -20.97
C ALA A 81 4.42 4.20 -20.41
#